data_AF-A0A7J9F5I2-F1
#
_entry.id   AF-A0A7J9F5I2-F1
#
_cell.length_a   1.000
_cell.length_b   1.000
_cell.length_c   1.000
_cell.angle_alpha   90.00
_cell.angle_beta   90.00
_cell.angle_gamma   90.00
#
_symmetry.space_group_name_H-M   'P 1'
#
loop_
_entity.id
_entity.type
_entity.pdbx_description
1 polymer ?
#
loop_
_entity_poly.entity_id
_entity_poly.type
_entity_poly.pdbx_seq_one_letter_code
_entity_poly.pdbx_strand_id
1 'polypeptide(L)'
;MPYQGVTYNIPIIIWLIESYPRYPPVVYVNPTRDMIIKRPHPHVSPSGAQPSQTEDAAEVYRRNAVNKLVEMVHGDIIKMRKEREAEMEGLFSAQGVLRKREEEVNKGLKEMQDEKEALEQQLQVVLMSTDVLAGWVGENEGKIKNLGNNNDNVDVDEVFHCADVLSKQMLDCTAADLAIEDVVYSLDKALQEGAVPFDQYLRNVRLLSREQFFHKATAAKVRAAQMQAQVASMAARAPHSHYAP
;
A
#
# COMPACT_ATOMS: atom_id res chain seq x y z
N MET A 1 -33.05 -85.90 24.39
CA MET A 1 -31.78 -85.52 23.73
C MET A 1 -31.22 -86.74 23.02
N PRO A 2 -30.93 -86.69 21.71
CA PRO A 2 -30.24 -87.78 21.01
C PRO A 2 -28.74 -87.75 21.31
N TYR A 3 -28.18 -88.87 21.77
CA TYR A 3 -26.75 -89.07 21.99
C TYR A 3 -26.36 -90.44 21.44
N GLN A 4 -25.33 -90.50 20.57
CA GLN A 4 -24.90 -91.73 19.88
C GLN A 4 -26.06 -92.49 19.20
N GLY A 5 -26.99 -91.78 18.57
CA GLY A 5 -28.13 -92.38 17.86
C GLY A 5 -29.29 -92.86 18.74
N VAL A 6 -29.18 -92.75 20.07
CA VAL A 6 -30.23 -93.12 21.04
C VAL A 6 -30.81 -91.86 21.70
N THR A 7 -32.14 -91.77 21.79
CA THR A 7 -32.79 -90.65 22.49
C THR A 7 -32.90 -90.94 23.98
N TYR A 8 -32.15 -90.19 24.78
CA TYR A 8 -32.22 -90.26 26.24
C TYR A 8 -33.25 -89.26 26.77
N ASN A 9 -34.18 -89.76 27.60
CA ASN A 9 -35.09 -88.97 28.41
C ASN A 9 -34.58 -88.98 29.85
N ILE A 10 -33.91 -87.90 30.27
CA ILE A 10 -33.30 -87.78 31.59
C ILE A 10 -34.21 -86.90 32.44
N PRO A 11 -34.94 -87.47 33.43
CA PRO A 11 -35.80 -86.66 34.29
C PRO A 11 -34.95 -85.75 35.17
N ILE A 12 -35.25 -84.45 35.14
CA ILE A 12 -34.59 -83.45 35.99
C ILE A 12 -35.65 -82.82 36.87
N ILE A 13 -35.30 -82.62 38.14
CA ILE A 13 -36.10 -81.86 39.08
C ILE A 13 -35.31 -80.61 39.46
N ILE A 14 -35.96 -79.46 39.27
CA ILE A 14 -35.42 -78.16 39.62
C ILE A 14 -36.14 -77.69 40.88
N TRP A 15 -35.40 -77.49 41.96
CA TRP A 15 -35.92 -76.94 43.21
C TRP A 15 -35.55 -75.46 43.31
N LEU A 16 -36.57 -74.61 43.18
CA LEU A 16 -36.46 -73.19 43.50
C LEU A 16 -36.60 -73.03 45.01
N ILE A 17 -35.49 -72.79 45.69
CA ILE A 17 -35.48 -72.51 47.12
C ILE A 17 -35.97 -71.07 47.37
N GLU A 18 -36.51 -70.82 48.55
CA GLU A 18 -37.07 -69.50 48.94
C GLU A 18 -36.06 -68.35 48.79
N SER A 19 -34.77 -68.68 48.84
CA SER A 19 -33.67 -67.74 48.65
C SER A 19 -33.28 -67.52 47.18
N TYR A 20 -34.02 -68.06 46.20
CA TYR A 20 -33.90 -67.67 44.79
C TYR A 20 -34.51 -66.26 44.57
N PRO A 21 -33.89 -65.36 43.79
CA PRO A 21 -32.72 -65.55 42.92
C PRO A 21 -31.36 -65.31 43.58
N ARG A 22 -31.29 -65.10 44.91
CA ARG A 22 -30.03 -64.84 45.63
C ARG A 22 -29.10 -66.06 45.64
N TYR A 23 -29.64 -67.28 45.68
CA TYR A 23 -28.90 -68.51 45.42
C TYR A 23 -29.47 -69.24 44.20
N PRO A 24 -28.64 -69.91 43.39
CA PRO A 24 -29.10 -70.64 42.21
C PRO A 24 -30.05 -71.79 42.60
N PRO A 25 -30.99 -72.18 41.72
CA PRO A 25 -31.88 -73.30 41.99
C PRO A 25 -31.07 -74.58 42.12
N VAL A 26 -31.53 -75.47 43.00
CA VAL A 26 -30.86 -76.75 43.19
C VAL A 26 -31.40 -77.74 42.15
N VAL A 27 -30.51 -78.29 41.33
CA VAL A 27 -30.88 -79.17 40.23
C VAL A 27 -30.43 -80.60 40.53
N TYR A 28 -31.37 -81.53 40.44
CA TYR A 28 -31.13 -82.95 40.64
C TYR A 28 -31.58 -83.74 39.42
N VAL A 29 -30.78 -84.72 39.02
CA VAL A 29 -31.21 -85.78 38.11
C VAL A 29 -31.99 -86.80 38.93
N ASN A 30 -33.18 -87.19 38.47
CA ASN A 30 -33.99 -88.23 39.08
C ASN A 30 -34.00 -89.49 38.18
N PRO A 31 -33.11 -90.47 38.41
CA PRO A 31 -33.02 -91.65 37.56
C PRO A 31 -34.30 -92.50 37.67
N THR A 32 -34.85 -92.98 36.55
CA THR A 32 -35.88 -94.04 36.56
C THR A 32 -35.26 -95.38 37.00
N ARG A 33 -36.09 -96.40 37.26
CA ARG A 33 -35.65 -97.71 37.80
C ARG A 33 -34.50 -98.38 37.03
N ASP A 34 -34.39 -98.12 35.72
CA ASP A 34 -33.36 -98.69 34.85
C ASP A 34 -32.20 -97.70 34.54
N MET A 35 -32.22 -96.50 35.12
CA MET A 35 -31.17 -95.48 34.91
C MET A 35 -30.13 -95.52 36.03
N ILE A 36 -28.85 -95.53 35.65
CA ILE A 36 -27.72 -95.47 36.57
C ILE A 36 -26.86 -94.25 36.23
N ILE A 37 -26.55 -93.43 37.24
CA ILE A 37 -25.56 -92.36 37.12
C ILE A 37 -24.17 -93.02 37.13
N LYS A 38 -23.46 -92.97 36.00
CA LYS A 38 -22.10 -93.51 35.89
C LYS A 38 -21.18 -92.85 36.93
N ARG A 39 -20.43 -93.64 37.69
CA ARG A 39 -19.40 -93.12 38.62
C ARG A 39 -18.01 -93.36 38.02
N PRO A 40 -17.08 -92.39 38.10
CA PRO A 40 -17.25 -90.99 38.53
C PRO A 40 -17.82 -90.11 37.39
N HIS A 41 -18.82 -89.26 37.68
CA HIS A 41 -19.36 -88.29 36.72
C HIS A 41 -18.89 -86.86 37.05
N PRO A 42 -18.42 -86.05 36.07
CA PRO A 42 -17.84 -84.73 36.35
C PRO A 42 -18.83 -83.70 36.91
N HIS A 43 -20.11 -83.79 36.54
CA HIS A 43 -21.10 -82.73 36.80
C HIS A 43 -22.24 -83.15 37.73
N VAL A 44 -22.31 -84.42 38.13
CA VAL A 44 -23.45 -84.97 38.89
C VAL A 44 -22.91 -85.95 39.90
N SER A 45 -23.21 -85.73 41.16
CA SER A 45 -22.84 -86.63 42.25
C SER A 45 -23.68 -87.92 42.20
N PRO A 46 -23.25 -89.00 42.89
CA PRO A 46 -24.00 -90.26 42.90
C PRO A 46 -25.43 -90.20 43.44
N SER A 47 -25.78 -89.14 44.18
CA SER A 47 -27.13 -88.86 44.66
C SER A 47 -27.97 -88.04 43.67
N GLY A 48 -27.46 -87.77 42.46
CA GLY A 48 -28.13 -86.98 41.44
C GLY A 48 -27.95 -85.47 41.57
N ALA A 49 -27.31 -84.98 42.64
CA ALA A 49 -27.10 -83.56 42.91
C ALA A 49 -25.92 -83.00 42.10
N GLN A 50 -26.04 -81.79 41.56
CA GLN A 50 -24.87 -81.05 41.06
C GLN A 50 -24.05 -80.49 42.23
N PRO A 51 -22.71 -80.65 42.27
CA PRO A 51 -21.87 -80.02 43.29
C PRO A 51 -21.87 -78.49 43.15
N SER A 52 -22.18 -77.78 44.23
CA SER A 52 -22.28 -76.32 44.27
C SER A 52 -20.91 -75.65 44.31
N GLN A 53 -20.32 -75.35 43.14
CA GLN A 53 -19.24 -74.36 43.02
C GLN A 53 -19.78 -73.10 42.35
N THR A 54 -20.64 -72.37 43.05
CA THR A 54 -21.17 -71.08 42.57
C THR A 54 -20.73 -69.99 43.55
N GLU A 55 -19.97 -69.01 43.06
CA GLU A 55 -19.67 -67.77 43.78
C GLU A 55 -20.98 -67.12 44.25
N ASP A 56 -20.95 -66.46 45.42
CA ASP A 56 -22.14 -65.80 45.97
C ASP A 56 -22.65 -64.73 44.98
N ALA A 57 -23.89 -64.89 44.55
CA ALA A 57 -24.49 -64.05 43.52
C ALA A 57 -24.50 -62.57 43.92
N ALA A 58 -24.53 -62.27 45.23
CA ALA A 58 -24.44 -60.91 45.73
C ALA A 58 -23.05 -60.27 45.54
N GLU A 59 -21.97 -61.05 45.59
CA GLU A 59 -20.61 -60.58 45.30
C GLU A 59 -20.41 -60.33 43.80
N VAL A 60 -20.90 -61.26 42.96
CA VAL A 60 -20.86 -61.14 41.50
C VAL A 60 -21.66 -59.92 41.04
N TYR A 61 -22.85 -59.72 41.61
CA TYR A 61 -23.67 -58.54 41.33
C TYR A 61 -22.98 -57.23 41.74
N ARG A 62 -22.38 -57.17 42.94
CA ARG A 62 -21.62 -56.00 43.39
C ARG A 62 -20.44 -55.72 42.48
N ARG A 63 -19.65 -56.73 42.13
CA ARG A 63 -18.49 -56.60 41.23
C ARG A 63 -18.91 -56.09 39.85
N ASN A 64 -19.99 -56.63 39.28
CA ASN A 64 -20.51 -56.20 37.98
C ASN A 64 -21.08 -54.78 38.03
N ALA A 65 -21.78 -54.41 39.12
CA ALA A 65 -22.27 -53.05 39.32
C ALA A 65 -21.12 -52.04 39.47
N VAL A 66 -20.07 -52.39 40.22
CA VAL A 66 -18.87 -51.56 40.37
C VAL A 66 -18.15 -51.41 39.03
N ASN A 67 -17.93 -52.50 38.30
CA ASN A 67 -17.29 -52.44 36.97
C ASN A 67 -18.10 -51.55 36.01
N LYS A 68 -19.43 -51.66 36.01
CA LYS A 68 -20.30 -50.82 35.19
C LYS A 68 -20.20 -49.34 35.58
N LEU A 69 -20.17 -49.02 36.88
CA LEU A 69 -19.96 -47.65 37.34
C LEU A 69 -18.59 -47.11 36.90
N VAL A 70 -17.54 -47.93 37.03
CA VAL A 70 -16.19 -47.57 36.59
C VAL A 70 -16.14 -47.33 35.09
N GLU A 71 -16.76 -48.19 34.28
CA GLU A 71 -16.85 -48.01 32.82
C GLU A 71 -17.61 -46.73 32.45
N MET A 72 -18.75 -46.45 33.09
CA MET A 72 -19.51 -45.22 32.86
C MET A 72 -18.69 -43.98 33.23
N VAL A 73 -18.02 -43.99 34.39
CA VAL A 73 -17.18 -42.87 34.83
C VAL A 73 -15.99 -42.67 33.88
N HIS A 74 -15.34 -43.74 33.41
CA HIS A 74 -14.27 -43.61 32.42
C HIS A 74 -14.80 -43.06 31.09
N GLY A 75 -15.97 -43.51 30.64
CA GLY A 75 -16.65 -42.97 29.46
C GLY A 75 -16.94 -41.47 29.58
N ASP A 76 -17.49 -41.05 30.73
CA ASP A 76 -17.79 -39.66 31.02
C ASP A 76 -16.52 -38.80 31.10
N ILE A 77 -15.45 -39.29 31.75
CA ILE A 77 -14.16 -38.60 31.81
C ILE A 77 -13.59 -38.40 30.39
N ILE A 78 -13.63 -39.42 29.54
CA ILE A 78 -13.12 -39.33 28.16
C ILE A 78 -13.96 -38.34 27.36
N LYS A 79 -15.28 -38.39 27.49
CA LYS A 79 -16.20 -37.47 26.81
C LYS A 79 -15.96 -36.02 27.25
N MET A 80 -15.93 -35.76 28.55
CA MET A 80 -15.68 -34.43 29.11
C MET A 80 -14.30 -33.90 28.73
N ARG A 81 -13.28 -34.77 28.68
CA ARG A 81 -11.94 -34.39 28.20
C ARG A 81 -11.96 -33.98 26.74
N LYS A 82 -12.61 -34.78 25.88
CA LYS A 82 -12.72 -34.50 24.45
C LYS A 82 -13.49 -33.21 24.17
N GLU A 83 -14.58 -32.96 24.90
CA GLU A 83 -15.35 -31.72 24.81
C GLU A 83 -14.49 -30.51 25.21
N ARG A 84 -13.76 -30.61 26.33
CA ARG A 84 -12.83 -29.54 26.77
C ARG A 84 -11.69 -29.31 25.79
N GLU A 85 -11.11 -30.36 25.22
CA GLU A 85 -10.05 -30.24 24.20
C GLU A 85 -10.57 -29.52 22.96
N ALA A 86 -11.78 -29.86 22.49
CA ALA A 86 -12.41 -29.18 21.36
C ALA A 86 -12.73 -27.70 21.66
N GLU A 87 -13.24 -27.39 22.85
CA GLU A 87 -13.45 -26.00 23.29
C GLU A 87 -12.13 -25.23 23.36
N MET A 88 -11.08 -25.85 23.88
CA MET A 88 -9.75 -25.26 23.99
C MET A 88 -9.14 -24.98 22.61
N GLU A 89 -9.24 -25.92 21.67
CA GLU A 89 -8.85 -25.72 20.27
C GLU A 89 -9.63 -24.57 19.63
N GLY A 90 -10.94 -24.49 19.90
CA GLY A 90 -11.80 -23.39 19.45
C GLY A 90 -11.31 -22.03 19.97
N LEU A 91 -11.02 -21.94 21.28
CA LEU A 91 -10.51 -20.72 21.91
C LEU A 91 -9.13 -20.31 21.36
N PHE A 92 -8.21 -21.26 21.16
CA PHE A 92 -6.90 -20.97 20.56
C PHE A 92 -7.02 -20.48 19.12
N SER A 93 -7.92 -21.06 18.33
CA SER A 93 -8.17 -20.60 16.96
C SER A 93 -8.70 -19.17 16.93
N ALA A 94 -9.65 -18.84 17.82
CA ALA A 94 -10.19 -17.50 17.96
C ALA A 94 -9.13 -16.50 18.43
N GLN A 95 -8.30 -16.87 19.41
CA GLN A 95 -7.18 -16.05 19.88
C GLN A 95 -6.18 -15.77 18.75
N GLY A 96 -5.86 -16.76 17.92
CA GLY A 96 -5.00 -16.59 16.75
C GLY A 96 -5.54 -15.56 15.75
N VAL A 97 -6.84 -15.61 15.47
CA VAL A 97 -7.50 -14.64 14.58
C VAL A 97 -7.50 -13.23 15.19
N LEU A 98 -7.78 -13.10 16.48
CA LEU A 98 -7.78 -11.80 17.17
C LEU A 98 -6.39 -11.17 17.19
N ARG A 99 -5.35 -11.95 17.47
CA ARG A 99 -3.96 -11.47 17.44
C ARG A 99 -3.55 -10.98 16.06
N LYS A 100 -3.95 -11.70 15.00
CA LYS A 100 -3.68 -11.27 13.63
C LYS A 100 -4.40 -9.96 13.29
N ARG A 101 -5.67 -9.82 13.71
CA ARG A 101 -6.44 -8.58 13.52
C ARG A 101 -5.84 -7.41 14.29
N GLU A 102 -5.38 -7.63 15.51
CA GLU A 102 -4.67 -6.63 16.30
C GLU A 102 -3.39 -6.16 15.58
N GLU A 103 -2.59 -7.09 15.06
CA GLU A 103 -1.39 -6.78 14.27
C GLU A 103 -1.73 -5.95 13.01
N GLU A 104 -2.77 -6.35 12.27
CA GLU A 104 -3.24 -5.64 11.07
C GLU A 104 -3.74 -4.22 11.39
N VAL A 105 -4.51 -4.06 12.48
CA VAL A 105 -5.02 -2.76 12.92
C VAL A 105 -3.87 -1.85 13.40
N ASN A 106 -2.94 -2.39 14.18
CA ASN A 106 -1.77 -1.62 14.64
C ASN A 106 -0.89 -1.19 13.47
N LYS A 107 -0.72 -2.05 12.47
CA LYS A 107 -0.02 -1.70 11.24
C LYS A 107 -0.73 -0.58 10.49
N GLY A 108 -2.04 -0.70 10.27
CA GLY A 108 -2.83 0.34 9.59
C GLY A 108 -2.85 1.67 10.35
N LEU A 109 -2.89 1.63 11.69
CA LEU A 109 -2.80 2.83 12.53
C LEU A 109 -1.46 3.54 12.34
N LYS A 110 -0.36 2.78 12.28
CA LYS A 110 0.98 3.34 12.04
C LYS A 110 1.08 3.96 10.65
N GLU A 111 0.63 3.26 9.62
CA GLU A 111 0.64 3.77 8.23
C GLU A 111 -0.17 5.07 8.12
N MET A 112 -1.35 5.14 8.75
CA MET A 112 -2.18 6.35 8.76
C MET A 112 -1.51 7.52 9.52
N GLN A 113 -0.80 7.23 10.61
CA GLN A 113 -0.05 8.24 11.35
C GLN A 113 1.12 8.79 10.53
N ASP A 114 1.87 7.91 9.87
CA ASP A 114 2.98 8.29 8.98
C ASP A 114 2.46 9.14 7.79
N GLU A 115 1.33 8.76 7.19
CA GLU A 115 0.67 9.53 6.13
C GLU A 115 0.18 10.90 6.61
N LYS A 116 -0.40 10.98 7.82
CA LYS A 116 -0.83 12.24 8.42
C LYS A 116 0.35 13.19 8.59
N GLU A 117 1.46 12.71 9.15
CA GLU A 117 2.67 13.51 9.36
C GLU A 117 3.26 13.99 8.02
N ALA A 118 3.23 13.14 6.98
CA ALA A 118 3.67 13.53 5.64
C ALA A 118 2.78 14.62 5.02
N LEU A 119 1.45 14.52 5.17
CA LEU A 119 0.51 15.53 4.70
C LEU A 119 0.65 16.86 5.46
N GLU A 120 0.89 16.81 6.77
CA GLU A 120 1.18 18.02 7.57
C GLU A 120 2.45 18.73 7.07
N GLN A 121 3.50 17.99 6.72
CA GLN A 121 4.72 18.55 6.12
C GLN A 121 4.46 19.16 4.74
N GLN A 122 3.70 18.48 3.87
CA GLN A 122 3.34 19.01 2.55
C GLN A 122 2.52 20.29 2.67
N LEU A 123 1.55 20.33 3.61
CA LEU A 123 0.77 21.52 3.89
C LEU A 123 1.67 22.69 4.31
N GLN A 124 2.64 22.45 5.19
CA GLN A 124 3.59 23.48 5.62
C GLN A 124 4.36 24.05 4.43
N VAL A 125 4.85 23.20 3.51
CA VAL A 125 5.55 23.66 2.30
C VAL A 125 4.65 24.51 1.41
N VAL A 126 3.41 24.10 1.20
CA VAL A 126 2.45 24.85 0.38
C VAL A 126 2.12 26.20 1.01
N LEU A 127 1.94 26.26 2.33
CA LEU A 127 1.70 27.52 3.05
C LEU A 127 2.89 28.47 2.92
N MET A 128 4.11 27.97 3.18
CA MET A 128 5.33 28.77 3.03
C MET A 128 5.50 29.28 1.59
N SER A 129 5.25 28.43 0.60
CA SER A 129 5.28 28.84 -0.82
C SER A 129 4.22 29.89 -1.14
N THR A 130 3.02 29.76 -0.55
CA THR A 130 1.93 30.72 -0.75
C THR A 130 2.29 32.07 -0.17
N ASP A 131 2.89 32.13 1.02
CA ASP A 131 3.34 33.37 1.65
C ASP A 131 4.43 34.06 0.81
N VAL A 132 5.39 33.30 0.30
CA VAL A 132 6.44 33.84 -0.61
C VAL A 132 5.82 34.42 -1.88
N LEU A 133 4.88 33.71 -2.50
CA LEU A 133 4.20 34.18 -3.71
C LEU A 133 3.33 35.40 -3.43
N ALA A 134 2.60 35.42 -2.30
CA ALA A 134 1.78 36.56 -1.90
C ALA A 134 2.64 37.81 -1.63
N GLY A 135 3.80 37.65 -0.97
CA GLY A 135 4.77 38.72 -0.80
C GLY A 135 5.29 39.25 -2.13
N TRP A 136 5.71 38.36 -3.04
CA TRP A 136 6.19 38.72 -4.37
C TRP A 136 5.12 39.43 -5.21
N VAL A 137 3.87 38.96 -5.19
CA VAL A 137 2.75 39.60 -5.89
C VAL A 137 2.49 40.99 -5.31
N GLY A 138 2.46 41.15 -3.98
CA GLY A 138 2.26 42.45 -3.34
C GLY A 138 3.37 43.45 -3.70
N GLU A 139 4.64 43.02 -3.68
CA GLU A 139 5.77 43.84 -4.10
C GLU A 139 5.68 44.24 -5.57
N ASN A 140 5.31 43.29 -6.44
CA ASN A 140 5.27 43.53 -7.88
C ASN A 140 4.06 44.32 -8.34
N GLU A 141 2.89 44.11 -7.76
CA GLU A 141 1.75 45.01 -7.95
C GLU A 141 2.09 46.42 -7.49
N GLY A 142 2.81 46.57 -6.37
CA GLY A 142 3.33 47.85 -5.91
C GLY A 142 4.24 48.51 -6.95
N LYS A 143 5.17 47.75 -7.54
CA LYS A 143 6.02 48.23 -8.65
C LYS A 143 5.18 48.64 -9.86
N ILE A 144 4.24 47.81 -10.30
CA ILE A 144 3.37 48.10 -11.45
C ILE A 144 2.53 49.36 -11.21
N LYS A 145 1.96 49.55 -10.02
CA LYS A 145 1.21 50.77 -9.66
C LYS A 145 2.10 52.01 -9.63
N ASN A 146 3.33 51.88 -9.13
CA ASN A 146 4.31 52.97 -9.14
C ASN A 146 4.76 53.33 -10.57
N LEU A 147 4.87 52.35 -11.47
CA LEU A 147 5.17 52.60 -12.89
C LEU A 147 3.94 53.14 -13.66
N GLY A 148 2.74 52.70 -13.31
CA GLY A 148 1.48 53.03 -14.02
C GLY A 148 0.84 54.37 -13.65
N ASN A 149 1.38 55.09 -12.66
CA ASN A 149 0.80 56.38 -12.22
C ASN A 149 0.85 57.49 -13.28
N ASN A 150 1.49 57.27 -14.43
CA ASN A 150 1.56 58.25 -15.53
C ASN A 150 0.84 57.86 -16.83
N ASN A 151 0.40 56.61 -17.03
CA ASN A 151 -0.49 56.20 -18.13
C ASN A 151 -0.72 54.69 -18.07
N ASP A 152 -1.94 54.22 -18.34
CA ASP A 152 -2.30 52.79 -18.50
C ASP A 152 -1.60 52.09 -19.69
N ASN A 153 -0.63 52.76 -20.34
CA ASN A 153 0.11 52.25 -21.47
C ASN A 153 1.59 52.29 -21.14
N VAL A 154 2.11 51.17 -20.62
CA VAL A 154 3.56 50.96 -20.55
C VAL A 154 4.07 50.91 -21.98
N ASP A 155 4.81 51.94 -22.39
CA ASP A 155 5.45 51.95 -23.70
C ASP A 155 6.51 50.84 -23.74
N VAL A 156 6.25 49.80 -24.55
CA VAL A 156 7.12 48.62 -24.68
C VAL A 156 8.51 49.04 -25.18
N ASP A 157 8.58 50.14 -25.95
CA ASP A 157 9.84 50.66 -26.49
C ASP A 157 10.72 51.34 -25.43
N GLU A 158 10.14 51.76 -24.29
CA GLU A 158 10.90 52.31 -23.16
C GLU A 158 11.28 51.27 -22.09
N VAL A 159 10.75 50.06 -22.15
CA VAL A 159 11.09 49.00 -21.17
C VAL A 159 12.56 48.59 -21.28
N PHE A 160 13.10 48.62 -22.49
CA PHE A 160 14.48 48.24 -22.78
C PHE A 160 15.27 49.43 -23.28
N HIS A 161 16.25 49.87 -22.48
CA HIS A 161 17.18 50.90 -22.88
C HIS A 161 18.57 50.33 -23.16
N CYS A 162 19.28 50.94 -24.11
CA CYS A 162 20.69 50.65 -24.32
C CYS A 162 21.51 51.01 -23.07
N ALA A 163 22.55 50.22 -22.79
CA ALA A 163 23.38 50.39 -21.59
C ALA A 163 24.14 51.74 -21.55
N ASP A 164 24.41 52.34 -22.71
CA ASP A 164 25.17 53.56 -22.88
C ASP A 164 24.63 54.42 -24.04
N VAL A 165 24.95 55.72 -24.00
CA VAL A 165 24.52 56.70 -25.00
C VAL A 165 25.07 56.36 -26.39
N LEU A 166 26.29 55.82 -26.48
CA LEU A 166 26.88 55.40 -27.76
C LEU A 166 26.15 54.19 -28.34
N SER A 167 25.76 53.20 -27.52
CA SER A 167 24.95 52.08 -28.01
C SER A 167 23.55 52.51 -28.46
N LYS A 168 22.92 53.47 -27.76
CA LYS A 168 21.66 54.07 -28.23
C LYS A 168 21.84 54.72 -29.60
N GLN A 169 22.87 55.56 -29.74
CA GLN A 169 23.17 56.22 -31.00
C GLN A 169 23.49 55.21 -32.13
N MET A 170 24.16 54.11 -31.81
CA MET A 170 24.44 53.03 -32.76
C MET A 170 23.16 52.31 -33.20
N LEU A 171 22.24 52.01 -32.26
CA LEU A 171 20.95 51.41 -32.55
C LEU A 171 20.13 52.31 -33.47
N ASP A 172 19.98 53.59 -33.11
CA ASP A 172 19.20 54.57 -33.88
C ASP A 172 19.77 54.74 -35.30
N CYS A 173 21.09 54.84 -35.45
CA CYS A 173 21.73 54.95 -36.77
C CYS A 173 21.54 53.69 -37.62
N THR A 174 21.59 52.50 -37.01
CA THR A 174 21.42 51.24 -37.74
C THR A 174 19.96 51.03 -38.14
N ALA A 175 19.03 51.37 -37.25
CA ALA A 175 17.59 51.32 -37.52
C ALA A 175 17.21 52.28 -38.65
N ALA A 176 17.72 53.52 -38.63
CA ALA A 176 17.50 54.49 -39.69
C ALA A 176 18.08 54.04 -41.03
N ASP A 177 19.27 53.42 -41.04
CA ASP A 177 19.89 52.88 -42.26
C ASP A 177 19.02 51.80 -42.92
N LEU A 178 18.55 50.83 -42.14
CA LEU A 178 17.68 49.76 -42.63
C LEU A 178 16.32 50.29 -43.07
N ALA A 179 15.73 51.22 -42.32
CA ALA A 179 14.47 51.86 -42.69
C ALA A 179 14.58 52.61 -44.03
N ILE A 180 15.74 53.23 -44.32
CA ILE A 180 15.98 53.87 -45.61
C ILE A 180 16.05 52.83 -46.74
N GLU A 181 16.69 51.66 -46.52
CA GLU A 181 16.73 50.58 -47.51
C GLU A 181 15.31 50.08 -47.85
N ASP A 182 14.45 49.92 -46.84
CA ASP A 182 13.05 49.54 -47.01
C ASP A 182 12.25 50.61 -47.79
N VAL A 183 12.46 51.89 -47.47
CA VAL A 183 11.81 53.00 -48.18
C VAL A 183 12.26 53.05 -49.64
N VAL A 184 13.56 52.89 -49.93
CA VAL A 184 14.07 52.88 -51.31
C VAL A 184 13.48 51.69 -52.09
N TYR A 185 13.42 50.51 -51.48
CA TYR A 185 12.77 49.34 -52.09
C TYR A 185 11.29 49.61 -52.41
N SER A 186 10.57 50.27 -51.50
CA SER A 186 9.17 50.63 -51.73
C SER A 186 9.00 51.67 -52.85
N LEU A 187 9.95 52.61 -52.98
CA LEU A 187 9.96 53.62 -54.04
C LEU A 187 10.28 53.00 -55.41
N ASP A 188 11.18 52.03 -55.48
CA ASP A 188 11.47 51.26 -56.70
C ASP A 188 10.21 50.57 -57.21
N LYS A 189 9.45 49.95 -56.31
CA LYS A 189 8.18 49.30 -56.64
C LYS A 189 7.14 50.32 -57.11
N ALA A 190 7.01 51.45 -56.41
CA ALA A 190 6.07 52.51 -56.78
C ALA A 190 6.39 53.16 -58.15
N LEU A 191 7.67 53.23 -58.54
CA LEU A 191 8.08 53.66 -59.87
C LEU A 191 7.67 52.65 -60.94
N GLN A 192 7.87 51.35 -60.70
CA GLN A 192 7.48 50.28 -61.63
C GLN A 192 5.96 50.23 -61.85
N GLU A 193 5.18 50.49 -60.80
CA GLU A 193 3.72 50.57 -60.86
C GLU A 193 3.20 51.89 -61.47
N GLY A 194 4.10 52.86 -61.74
CA GLY A 194 3.76 54.16 -62.31
C GLY A 194 3.08 55.12 -61.32
N ALA A 195 3.06 54.79 -60.03
CA ALA A 195 2.49 55.63 -58.97
C ALA A 195 3.36 56.88 -58.69
N VAL A 196 4.67 56.80 -58.95
CA VAL A 196 5.63 57.90 -58.75
C VAL A 196 6.32 58.25 -60.07
N PRO A 197 6.30 59.51 -60.52
CA PRO A 197 7.07 59.97 -61.67
C PRO A 197 8.59 59.77 -61.50
N PHE A 198 9.29 59.48 -62.59
CA PHE A 198 10.73 59.19 -62.57
C PHE A 198 11.59 60.33 -62.00
N ASP A 199 11.25 61.58 -62.28
CA ASP A 199 11.95 62.75 -61.76
C ASP A 199 11.79 62.87 -60.24
N GLN A 200 10.61 62.53 -59.71
CA GLN A 200 10.34 62.52 -58.27
C GLN A 200 11.08 61.38 -57.56
N TYR A 201 11.12 60.20 -58.17
CA TYR A 201 11.90 59.07 -57.69
C TYR A 201 13.39 59.42 -57.55
N LEU A 202 14.02 59.95 -58.61
CA LEU A 202 15.44 60.30 -58.58
C LEU A 202 15.78 61.35 -57.52
N ARG A 203 14.90 62.33 -57.30
CA ARG A 203 15.07 63.32 -56.22
C ARG A 203 15.02 62.66 -54.85
N ASN A 204 14.02 61.81 -54.60
CA ASN A 204 13.83 61.16 -53.31
C ASN A 204 14.95 60.16 -52.98
N VAL A 205 15.33 59.30 -53.93
CA VAL A 205 16.44 58.35 -53.75
C VAL A 205 17.73 59.10 -53.45
N ARG A 206 18.03 60.20 -54.17
CA ARG A 206 19.23 60.99 -53.89
C ARG A 206 19.24 61.61 -52.48
N LEU A 207 18.09 62.09 -51.99
CA LEU A 207 17.97 62.64 -50.64
C LEU A 207 18.15 61.55 -49.59
N LEU A 208 17.46 60.42 -49.74
CA LEU A 208 17.54 59.27 -48.85
C LEU A 208 18.96 58.67 -48.82
N SER A 209 19.62 58.49 -49.97
CA SER A 209 21.00 58.01 -50.02
C SER A 209 21.99 58.97 -49.34
N ARG A 210 21.74 60.29 -49.42
CA ARG A 210 22.57 61.27 -48.70
C ARG A 210 22.39 61.13 -47.19
N GLU A 211 21.16 60.94 -46.72
CA GLU A 211 20.86 60.72 -45.30
C GLU A 211 21.45 59.39 -44.81
N GLN A 212 21.29 58.32 -45.60
CA GLN A 212 21.86 57.00 -45.35
C GLN A 212 23.39 57.06 -45.16
N PHE A 213 24.07 57.84 -46.00
CA PHE A 213 25.51 58.05 -45.85
C PHE A 213 25.89 58.63 -44.48
N PHE A 214 25.12 59.60 -43.97
CA PHE A 214 25.38 60.17 -42.65
C PHE A 214 25.13 59.15 -41.52
N HIS A 215 24.09 58.33 -41.62
CA HIS A 215 23.85 57.24 -40.66
C HIS A 215 24.97 56.20 -40.68
N LYS A 216 25.38 55.72 -41.86
CA LYS A 216 26.51 54.78 -42.02
C LYS A 216 27.82 55.35 -41.49
N ALA A 217 28.13 56.62 -41.81
CA ALA A 217 29.34 57.28 -41.34
C ALA A 217 29.33 57.48 -39.82
N THR A 218 28.18 57.84 -39.25
CA THR A 218 28.03 58.03 -37.79
C THR A 218 28.14 56.69 -37.06
N ALA A 219 27.48 55.64 -37.55
CA ALA A 219 27.60 54.29 -36.99
C ALA A 219 29.05 53.77 -37.02
N ALA A 220 29.79 54.00 -38.10
CA ALA A 220 31.21 53.64 -38.21
C ALA A 220 32.07 54.38 -37.16
N LYS A 221 31.83 55.68 -36.95
CA LYS A 221 32.53 56.48 -35.94
C LYS A 221 32.20 56.03 -34.51
N VAL A 222 30.92 55.78 -34.22
CA VAL A 222 30.47 55.30 -32.90
C VAL A 222 31.10 53.95 -32.58
N ARG A 223 31.13 53.02 -33.55
CA ARG A 223 31.78 51.71 -33.39
C ARG A 223 33.27 51.83 -33.09
N ALA A 224 33.97 52.73 -33.78
CA ALA A 224 35.39 52.98 -33.50
C ALA A 224 35.60 53.57 -32.10
N ALA A 225 34.75 54.51 -31.67
CA ALA A 225 34.79 55.09 -30.33
C ALA A 225 34.50 54.07 -29.22
N GLN A 226 33.52 53.17 -29.43
CA GLN A 226 33.22 52.08 -28.50
C GLN A 226 34.38 51.09 -28.38
N MET A 227 35.01 50.73 -29.50
CA MET A 227 36.21 49.87 -29.50
C MET A 227 37.35 50.51 -28.69
N GLN A 228 37.59 51.82 -28.87
CA GLN A 228 38.60 52.56 -28.11
C GLN A 228 38.28 52.62 -26.62
N ALA A 229 37.02 52.89 -26.25
CA ALA A 229 36.57 52.91 -24.86
C ALA A 229 36.70 51.53 -24.19
N GLN A 230 36.38 50.46 -24.93
CA GLN A 230 36.55 49.09 -24.44
C GLN A 230 38.02 48.74 -24.22
N VAL A 231 38.89 49.06 -25.18
CA VAL A 231 40.34 48.87 -25.05
C VAL A 231 40.91 49.66 -23.88
N ALA A 232 40.50 50.91 -23.69
CA ALA A 232 40.90 51.74 -22.55
C ALA A 232 40.43 51.14 -21.21
N SER A 233 39.19 50.65 -21.13
CA SER A 233 38.68 49.95 -19.95
C SER A 233 39.44 48.65 -19.66
N MET A 234 39.84 47.90 -20.69
CA MET A 234 40.63 46.68 -20.53
C MET A 234 42.06 46.99 -20.06
N ALA A 235 42.69 48.03 -20.61
CA ALA A 235 44.00 48.50 -20.18
C ALA A 235 44.00 49.00 -18.73
N ALA A 236 42.95 49.69 -18.29
CA ALA A 236 42.80 50.15 -16.92
C ALA A 236 42.56 49.01 -15.90
N ARG A 237 42.03 47.87 -16.36
CA ARG A 237 41.82 46.66 -15.54
C ARG A 237 43.03 45.71 -15.53
N ALA A 238 44.04 45.95 -16.37
CA ALA A 238 45.25 45.14 -16.38
C ALA A 238 46.09 45.44 -15.13
N PRO A 239 46.46 44.44 -14.31
CA PRO A 239 47.29 44.66 -13.13
C PRO A 239 48.63 45.25 -13.60
N HIS A 240 49.03 46.39 -13.01
CA HIS A 240 50.35 46.97 -13.24
C HIS A 240 51.41 45.94 -12.83
N SER A 241 52.07 45.35 -13.83
CA SER A 241 53.19 44.46 -13.64
C SER A 241 54.37 45.26 -13.08
N HIS A 242 54.46 45.33 -11.74
CA HIS A 242 55.65 45.80 -11.04
C HIS A 242 56.77 44.77 -11.25
N TYR A 243 57.48 44.88 -12.37
CA TYR A 243 58.87 44.42 -12.46
C TYR A 243 59.76 45.65 -12.33
N ALA A 244 60.30 45.85 -11.14
CA ALA A 244 61.48 46.67 -10.93
C ALA A 244 62.68 45.72 -10.69
N PRO A 245 63.89 46.09 -11.16
CA PRO A 245 65.07 45.23 -11.25
C PRO A 245 65.70 44.87 -9.90
#